data_AF-A0A1B8S8H8-F1
#
_entry.id   AF-A0A1B8S8H8-F1
#
_cell.length_a   1.000
_cell.length_b   1.000
_cell.length_c   1.000
_cell.angle_alpha   90.00
_cell.angle_beta   90.00
_cell.angle_gamma   90.00
#
_symmetry.space_group_name_H-M   'P 1'
#
loop_
_entity.id
_entity.type
_entity.pdbx_description
1 polymer ?
#
loop_
_entity_poly.entity_id
_entity_poly.type
_entity_poly.pdbx_seq_one_letter_code
_entity_poly.pdbx_strand_id
1 'polypeptide(L)' 'MAIEVRPAHKPDITPLAATLGRAFYDDPVSVWMLPDDDRRTAQLSKFFATSTRYH' A
#
# COMPACT_ATOMS: atom_id res chain seq x y z
N MET A 1 24.70 -8.37 -3.77
CA MET A 1 23.65 -7.46 -4.30
C MET A 1 23.19 -6.60 -3.13
N ALA A 2 23.35 -5.27 -3.21
CA ALA A 2 22.94 -4.36 -2.14
C ALA A 2 21.57 -3.76 -2.47
N ILE A 3 20.75 -3.53 -1.44
CA ILE A 3 19.47 -2.84 -1.58
C ILE A 3 19.78 -1.34 -1.61
N GLU A 4 19.41 -0.67 -2.70
CA GLU A 4 19.51 0.78 -2.81
C GLU A 4 18.30 1.45 -2.12
N VAL A 5 18.58 2.41 -1.25
CA VAL A 5 17.56 3.16 -0.52
C VAL A 5 17.67 4.64 -0.89
N ARG A 6 16.55 5.22 -1.31
CA ARG A 6 16.44 6.63 -1.72
C ARG A 6 15.08 7.19 -1.31
N PRO A 7 14.93 8.52 -1.23
CA PRO A 7 13.61 9.13 -1.09
C PRO A 7 12.65 8.69 -2.20
N ALA A 8 11.38 8.53 -1.85
CA ALA A 8 10.31 8.28 -2.79
C ALA A 8 9.90 9.59 -3.49
N HIS A 9 9.63 9.51 -4.78
CA HIS A 9 9.11 10.59 -5.61
C HIS A 9 7.74 10.21 -6.19
N LYS A 10 7.06 11.15 -6.84
CA LYS A 10 5.72 10.95 -7.42
C LYS A 10 5.56 9.67 -8.26
N PRO A 11 6.54 9.27 -9.12
CA PRO A 11 6.44 8.03 -9.89
C PRO A 11 6.45 6.75 -9.02
N ASP A 12 7.01 6.82 -7.82
CA ASP A 12 7.15 5.68 -6.91
C ASP A 12 5.84 5.39 -6.14
N ILE A 13 4.87 6.30 -6.15
CA ILE A 13 3.63 6.16 -5.37
C ILE A 13 2.87 4.89 -5.77
N THR A 14 2.73 4.61 -7.07
CA THR A 14 2.02 3.41 -7.55
C THR A 14 2.69 2.11 -7.12
N PRO A 15 4.00 1.88 -7.40
CA PRO A 15 4.66 0.65 -6.95
C PRO A 15 4.75 0.53 -5.42
N LEU A 16 4.94 1.66 -4.71
CA LEU A 16 4.90 1.68 -3.24
C LEU A 16 3.55 1.24 -2.71
N ALA A 17 2.47 1.83 -3.21
CA ALA A 17 1.11 1.54 -2.75
C ALA A 17 0.69 0.09 -3.05
N ALA A 18 1.10 -0.46 -4.19
CA ALA A 18 0.86 -1.88 -4.51
C ALA A 18 1.61 -2.81 -3.54
N THR A 19 2.85 -2.44 -3.17
CA THR A 19 3.65 -3.19 -2.19
C THR A 19 3.01 -3.15 -0.81
N LEU A 20 2.64 -1.96 -0.34
CA LEU A 20 1.99 -1.77 0.95
C LEU A 20 0.61 -2.44 1.00
N GLY A 21 -0.17 -2.37 -0.08
CA GLY A 21 -1.48 -3.02 -0.16
C GLY A 21 -1.43 -4.54 0.01
N ARG A 22 -0.33 -5.19 -0.40
CA ARG A 22 -0.08 -6.61 -0.15
C ARG A 22 0.49 -6.86 1.24
N ALA A 23 1.44 -6.03 1.67
CA ALA A 23 2.12 -6.19 2.95
C ALA A 23 1.16 -6.07 4.15
N PHE A 24 0.12 -5.23 4.04
CA PHE A 24 -0.88 -5.02 5.08
C PHE A 24 -2.18 -5.80 4.85
N TYR A 25 -2.22 -6.75 3.91
CA TYR A 25 -3.45 -7.48 3.60
C TYR A 25 -4.03 -8.23 4.82
N ASP A 26 -3.18 -8.91 5.58
CA ASP A 26 -3.55 -9.68 6.77
C ASP A 26 -3.42 -8.90 8.08
N ASP A 27 -3.13 -7.60 8.01
CA ASP A 27 -3.06 -6.77 9.21
C ASP A 27 -4.44 -6.76 9.91
N PRO A 28 -4.50 -6.94 11.24
CA PRO A 28 -5.79 -7.04 11.95
C PRO A 28 -6.72 -5.85 11.71
N VAL A 29 -6.19 -4.63 11.60
CA VAL A 29 -6.98 -3.44 11.32
C VAL A 29 -7.47 -3.45 9.88
N SER A 30 -6.63 -3.87 8.94
CA SER A 30 -6.99 -3.99 7.53
C SER A 30 -8.09 -5.03 7.29
N VAL A 31 -8.01 -6.19 7.94
CA VAL A 31 -9.05 -7.24 7.89
C VAL A 31 -10.36 -6.75 8.51
N TRP A 32 -10.30 -6.07 9.65
CA TRP A 32 -11.47 -5.51 10.31
C TRP A 32 -12.14 -4.40 9.47
N MET A 33 -11.35 -3.51 8.87
CA MET A 33 -11.85 -2.36 8.10
C MET A 33 -12.35 -2.76 6.70
N LEU A 34 -11.73 -3.76 6.08
CA LEU A 34 -11.99 -4.19 4.70
C LEU A 34 -12.29 -5.71 4.70
N PRO A 35 -13.52 -6.13 5.07
CA PRO A 35 -13.83 -7.55 5.26
C PRO A 35 -13.92 -8.36 3.96
N ASP A 36 -14.01 -7.70 2.81
CA ASP A 36 -14.03 -8.35 1.50
C ASP A 36 -12.61 -8.70 1.05
N ASP A 37 -12.27 -9.99 1.14
CA ASP A 37 -10.95 -10.54 0.80
C ASP A 37 -10.52 -10.25 -0.64
N ASP A 38 -11.44 -10.36 -1.60
CA ASP A 38 -11.16 -10.18 -3.03
C ASP A 38 -10.86 -8.72 -3.36
N ARG A 39 -11.42 -7.80 -2.58
CA ARG A 39 -11.29 -6.35 -2.80
C ARG A 39 -10.24 -5.70 -1.92
N ARG A 40 -9.87 -6.30 -0.79
CA ARG A 40 -8.99 -5.71 0.23
C ARG A 40 -7.67 -5.23 -0.35
N THR A 41 -6.98 -6.03 -1.15
CA THR A 41 -5.70 -5.61 -1.77
C THR A 41 -5.84 -4.35 -2.61
N ALA A 42 -6.91 -4.27 -3.43
CA ALA A 42 -7.16 -3.11 -4.29
C ALA A 42 -7.55 -1.87 -3.47
N GLN A 43 -8.32 -2.05 -2.40
CA GLN A 43 -8.72 -0.97 -1.50
C GLN A 43 -7.53 -0.43 -0.68
N LEU A 44 -6.70 -1.30 -0.11
CA LEU A 44 -5.48 -0.90 0.60
C LEU A 44 -4.50 -0.20 -0.34
N SER A 45 -4.32 -0.70 -1.57
CA SER A 45 -3.47 -0.03 -2.56
C SER A 45 -3.96 1.38 -2.88
N LYS A 46 -5.27 1.59 -3.00
CA LYS A 46 -5.85 2.94 -3.22
C LYS A 46 -5.68 3.83 -1.99
N PHE A 47 -5.85 3.28 -0.79
CA PHE A 47 -5.66 3.98 0.47
C PHE A 47 -4.23 4.50 0.57
N PHE A 48 -3.22 3.64 0.45
CA PHE A 48 -1.81 4.05 0.55
C PHE A 48 -1.41 5.02 -0.57
N ALA A 49 -1.88 4.83 -1.80
CA ALA A 49 -1.61 5.78 -2.89
C ALA A 49 -2.15 7.19 -2.61
N THR A 50 -3.33 7.26 -1.97
CA THR A 50 -3.94 8.53 -1.57
C THR A 50 -3.17 9.15 -0.42
N SER A 51 -2.91 8.40 0.65
CA SER A 51 -2.17 8.89 1.82
C SER A 51 -0.79 9.42 1.44
N THR A 52 0.00 8.68 0.65
CA THR A 52 1.35 9.12 0.23
C THR A 52 1.33 10.32 -0.71
N ARG A 53 0.22 10.58 -1.43
CA ARG A 53 0.13 11.74 -2.32
C ARG A 53 -0.05 13.05 -1.56
N TYR A 54 -0.67 13.00 -0.37
CA TYR A 54 -1.12 14.17 0.37
C TYR A 54 -0.42 14.36 1.73
N HIS A 55 0.40 13.40 2.17
CA HIS A 55 1.21 13.47 3.39
C HIS A 55 2.69 13.28 3.04
#